data_AF-A0A4S2EBY3-F1
#
_entry.id   AF-A0A4S2EBY3-F1
#
_cell.length_a   1.000
_cell.length_b   1.000
_cell.length_c   1.000
_cell.angle_alpha   90.00
_cell.angle_beta   90.00
_cell.angle_gamma   90.00
#
_symmetry.space_group_name_H-M   'P 1'
#
loop_
_entity.id
_entity.type
_entity.pdbx_description
1 polymer ?
#
loop_
_entity_poly.entity_id
_entity_poly.type
_entity_poly.pdbx_seq_one_letter_code
_entity_poly.pdbx_strand_id
1 'polypeptide(L)'
;MLNLFERNDQKTRDLLYSLKQAGFERPTVFLEDDGWLPPECESPFAYFAKQEKSGRPRYFNEIKVPRFWEIIGDNRQASIGFYGQTKATIVYAAPKEKRWVKEVKWLDPAGRTRLIDHYDQYGHRFAQSVCDEAQKPIVKTYFDAKQHEVLVQNFVTDDLILNQGEQILTFKNLTEFTLYYLAKRKFSIEQIFINSLSYPLFVLLKLPQTGNDVLFWQEDFQGNIPGNMEMILNGSVPRLKKIVVQDAKVYQTAIQLSNNSPYFENLGFIYEKKRENGQRKQIFILTNSDQLEQIKTLSTQLSEFEFHIAAITEMSQKLMDLGHQANISLYPNIAPKELAKLWQQADFYLDINHHQELMQAVRQAFENEMLTVGFENTVHDRHFIAPENIYAPEQVEQMVQKLKRAASDRAYLATLLKAQKKQAEMGSVAMYQTVLGG
;
A
#
# COMPACT_ATOMS: atom_id res chain seq x y z
N MET A 1 13.61 -18.64 -11.66
CA MET A 1 12.51 -18.30 -10.75
C MET A 1 12.15 -16.84 -10.95
N LEU A 2 10.87 -16.49 -10.79
CA LEU A 2 10.34 -15.16 -11.08
C LEU A 2 9.16 -14.83 -10.13
N ASN A 3 9.00 -13.56 -9.76
CA ASN A 3 7.72 -13.02 -9.29
C ASN A 3 7.05 -12.27 -10.44
N LEU A 4 5.78 -12.57 -10.71
CA LEU A 4 4.98 -11.92 -11.75
C LEU A 4 3.70 -11.39 -11.10
N PHE A 5 3.73 -10.14 -10.66
CA PHE A 5 2.65 -9.52 -9.92
C PHE A 5 1.82 -8.59 -10.80
N GLU A 6 0.53 -8.46 -10.51
CA GLU A 6 -0.34 -7.60 -11.31
C GLU A 6 -0.08 -6.12 -11.04
N ARG A 7 -0.25 -5.68 -9.79
CA ARG A 7 -0.29 -4.25 -9.42
C ARG A 7 0.58 -3.90 -8.22
N ASN A 8 0.96 -2.64 -8.08
CA ASN A 8 1.78 -2.10 -6.98
C ASN A 8 0.93 -1.55 -5.83
N ASP A 9 0.21 -2.43 -5.14
CA ASP A 9 -0.53 -2.08 -3.93
C ASP A 9 0.22 -2.50 -2.65
N GLN A 10 -0.37 -2.16 -1.50
CA GLN A 10 0.26 -2.44 -0.21
C GLN A 10 0.41 -3.95 0.05
N LYS A 11 -0.61 -4.77 -0.26
CA LYS A 11 -0.55 -6.23 -0.07
C LYS A 11 0.54 -6.86 -0.93
N THR A 12 0.75 -6.36 -2.15
CA THR A 12 1.81 -6.84 -3.04
C THR A 12 3.21 -6.44 -2.53
N ARG A 13 3.35 -5.22 -2.00
CA ARG A 13 4.61 -4.78 -1.35
C ARG A 13 4.90 -5.59 -0.08
N ASP A 14 3.90 -5.90 0.72
CA ASP A 14 4.04 -6.73 1.93
C ASP A 14 4.43 -8.17 1.57
N LEU A 15 3.86 -8.72 0.50
CA LEU A 15 4.28 -10.01 -0.06
C LEU A 15 5.75 -9.96 -0.51
N LEU A 16 6.13 -8.96 -1.31
CA LEU A 16 7.49 -8.81 -1.81
C LEU A 16 8.50 -8.72 -0.66
N TYR A 17 8.20 -7.90 0.36
CA TYR A 17 9.02 -7.80 1.56
C TYR A 17 9.13 -9.15 2.28
N SER A 18 8.01 -9.86 2.47
CA SER A 18 7.97 -11.16 3.15
C SER A 18 8.81 -12.22 2.42
N LEU A 19 8.69 -12.30 1.10
CA LEU A 19 9.48 -13.20 0.26
C LEU A 19 10.98 -12.90 0.39
N LYS A 20 11.36 -11.62 0.35
CA LYS A 20 12.75 -11.19 0.53
C LYS A 20 13.31 -11.59 1.89
N GLN A 21 12.57 -11.31 2.98
CA GLN A 21 13.00 -11.67 4.34
C GLN A 21 13.16 -13.18 4.51
N ALA A 22 12.33 -13.98 3.83
CA ALA A 22 12.39 -15.43 3.88
C ALA A 22 13.46 -16.05 2.96
N GLY A 23 14.24 -15.25 2.23
CA GLY A 23 15.31 -15.72 1.35
C GLY A 23 14.87 -16.07 -0.07
N PHE A 24 13.61 -15.77 -0.46
CA PHE A 24 13.10 -15.99 -1.81
C PHE A 24 13.39 -14.80 -2.74
N GLU A 25 14.65 -14.34 -2.77
CA GLU A 25 15.07 -13.25 -3.66
C GLU A 25 15.08 -13.72 -5.12
N ARG A 26 14.29 -13.05 -5.96
CA ARG A 26 14.17 -13.33 -7.38
C ARG A 26 13.77 -12.07 -8.15
N PRO A 27 14.01 -12.00 -9.47
CA PRO A 27 13.50 -10.91 -10.29
C PRO A 27 11.99 -10.75 -10.09
N THR A 28 11.54 -9.51 -9.95
CA THR A 28 10.12 -9.18 -9.73
C THR A 28 9.64 -8.28 -10.85
N VAL A 29 8.57 -8.72 -11.51
CA VAL A 29 7.95 -8.02 -12.63
C VAL A 29 6.52 -7.66 -12.25
N PHE A 30 6.19 -6.38 -12.34
CA PHE A 30 4.83 -5.86 -12.23
C PHE A 30 4.23 -5.67 -13.63
N LEU A 31 3.04 -6.23 -13.85
CA LEU A 31 2.35 -6.14 -15.13
C LEU A 31 1.69 -4.77 -15.33
N GLU A 32 1.25 -4.12 -14.27
CA GLU A 32 0.83 -2.73 -14.29
C GLU A 32 2.00 -1.82 -13.88
N ASP A 33 2.23 -0.78 -14.67
CA ASP A 33 3.19 0.27 -14.34
C ASP A 33 2.46 1.53 -13.89
N ASP A 34 2.51 1.77 -12.58
CA ASP A 34 1.95 2.95 -11.94
C ASP A 34 2.97 4.08 -11.79
N GLY A 35 4.22 3.88 -12.22
CA GLY A 35 5.35 4.83 -12.09
C GLY A 35 6.04 4.81 -10.72
N TRP A 36 5.54 4.02 -9.76
CA TRP A 36 5.97 4.05 -8.36
C TRP A 36 6.41 2.67 -7.84
N LEU A 37 6.81 1.78 -8.76
CA LEU A 37 7.31 0.44 -8.46
C LEU A 37 8.58 0.50 -7.58
N PRO A 38 8.85 -0.48 -6.71
CA PRO A 38 10.13 -0.55 -6.00
C PRO A 38 11.33 -0.51 -6.98
N PRO A 39 12.41 0.25 -6.71
CA PRO A 39 13.49 0.49 -7.68
C PRO A 39 14.13 -0.77 -8.27
N GLU A 40 14.21 -1.84 -7.50
CA GLU A 40 14.73 -3.16 -7.88
C GLU A 40 13.77 -3.98 -8.77
N CYS A 41 12.52 -3.55 -8.89
CA CYS A 41 11.50 -4.22 -9.68
C CYS A 41 11.44 -3.68 -11.11
N GLU A 42 10.75 -4.45 -11.96
CA GLU A 42 10.65 -4.18 -13.38
C GLU A 42 9.21 -4.19 -13.88
N SER A 43 8.97 -3.53 -15.00
CA SER A 43 7.73 -3.61 -15.75
C SER A 43 8.05 -3.81 -17.23
N PRO A 44 7.26 -4.60 -17.99
CA PRO A 44 7.39 -4.67 -19.44
C PRO A 44 7.31 -3.28 -20.09
N PHE A 45 6.47 -2.40 -19.55
CA PHE A 45 6.27 -1.03 -20.04
C PHE A 45 7.54 -0.19 -19.86
N ALA A 46 8.02 -0.02 -18.63
CA ALA A 46 9.27 0.69 -18.33
C ALA A 46 10.47 0.14 -19.11
N TYR A 47 10.56 -1.18 -19.26
CA TYR A 47 11.65 -1.85 -19.98
C TYR A 47 11.71 -1.43 -21.45
N PHE A 48 10.59 -1.53 -22.17
CA PHE A 48 10.57 -1.17 -23.59
C PHE A 48 10.64 0.35 -23.82
N ALA A 49 10.01 1.14 -22.95
CA ALA A 49 10.12 2.60 -22.95
C ALA A 49 11.54 3.11 -22.59
N LYS A 50 12.41 2.22 -22.09
CA LYS A 50 13.76 2.56 -21.59
C LYS A 50 13.70 3.70 -20.56
N GLN A 51 12.76 3.58 -19.63
CA GLN A 51 12.46 4.63 -18.67
C GLN A 51 13.69 4.94 -17.80
N GLU A 52 14.01 6.23 -17.67
CA GLU A 52 15.14 6.70 -16.88
C GLU A 52 14.82 6.60 -15.38
N LYS A 53 15.68 5.89 -14.63
CA LYS A 53 15.57 5.72 -13.18
C LYS A 53 16.42 6.74 -12.40
N SER A 54 16.44 7.99 -12.86
CA SER A 54 17.24 9.08 -12.25
C SER A 54 16.39 10.30 -11.97
N GLY A 55 16.61 10.98 -10.84
CA GLY A 55 15.87 12.18 -10.48
C GLY A 55 15.15 12.04 -9.16
N ARG A 56 14.05 12.78 -9.00
CA ARG A 56 13.19 12.74 -7.81
C ARG A 56 11.75 13.07 -8.19
N PRO A 57 10.76 12.67 -7.39
CA PRO A 57 9.38 13.03 -7.66
C PRO A 57 9.21 14.54 -7.79
N ARG A 58 8.32 14.96 -8.69
CA ARG A 58 7.91 16.36 -8.81
C ARG A 58 7.08 16.74 -7.60
N TYR A 59 7.42 17.86 -6.98
CA TYR A 59 6.52 18.51 -6.03
C TYR A 59 5.39 19.20 -6.80
N PHE A 60 4.22 19.37 -6.18
CA PHE A 60 2.99 19.76 -6.88
C PHE A 60 3.11 21.05 -7.72
N ASN A 61 3.92 22.01 -7.29
CA ASN A 61 4.13 23.29 -7.99
C ASN A 61 5.25 23.27 -9.03
N GLU A 62 5.86 22.10 -9.30
CA GLU A 62 6.93 21.93 -10.29
C GLU A 62 6.41 21.45 -11.64
N ILE A 63 5.09 21.25 -11.77
CA ILE A 63 4.46 20.88 -13.03
C ILE A 63 4.54 22.05 -14.00
N LYS A 64 5.04 21.78 -15.21
CA LYS A 64 5.14 22.77 -16.27
C LYS A 64 3.74 23.14 -16.75
N VAL A 65 3.39 24.41 -16.58
CA VAL A 65 2.10 24.98 -17.00
C VAL A 65 2.31 26.18 -17.92
N PRO A 66 1.33 26.56 -18.74
CA PRO A 66 1.40 27.78 -19.54
C PRO A 66 1.66 29.02 -18.68
N ARG A 67 2.23 30.05 -19.30
CA ARG A 67 2.59 31.30 -18.61
C ARG A 67 1.35 31.90 -17.92
N PHE A 68 1.52 32.35 -16.68
CA PHE A 68 0.49 32.95 -15.81
C PHE A 68 -0.60 32.01 -15.30
N TRP A 69 -0.50 30.71 -15.55
CA TRP A 69 -1.37 29.74 -14.89
C TRP A 69 -0.92 29.56 -13.44
N GLU A 70 -1.89 29.35 -12.55
CA GLU A 70 -1.66 29.18 -11.12
C GLU A 70 -1.73 27.71 -10.73
N ILE A 71 -0.94 27.32 -9.72
CA ILE A 71 -1.01 26.00 -9.09
C ILE A 71 -1.27 26.21 -7.61
N ILE A 72 -2.38 25.69 -7.10
CA ILE A 72 -2.82 25.84 -5.71
C ILE A 72 -3.05 24.44 -5.14
N GLY A 73 -2.59 24.17 -3.92
CA GLY A 73 -2.70 22.82 -3.35
C GLY A 73 -2.66 22.76 -1.84
N ASP A 74 -3.30 21.73 -1.31
CA ASP A 74 -3.29 21.32 0.10
C ASP A 74 -2.52 19.99 0.28
N ASN A 75 -2.69 19.31 1.41
CA ASN A 75 -2.05 18.01 1.70
C ASN A 75 -2.75 16.80 1.06
N ARG A 76 -3.86 17.00 0.35
CA ARG A 76 -4.68 15.95 -0.27
C ARG A 76 -4.59 15.98 -1.80
N GLN A 77 -4.62 17.17 -2.39
CA GLN A 77 -4.54 17.38 -3.84
C GLN A 77 -4.10 18.81 -4.18
N ALA A 78 -3.85 19.06 -5.47
CA ALA A 78 -3.69 20.41 -6.02
C ALA A 78 -4.55 20.61 -7.27
N SER A 79 -4.74 21.86 -7.65
CA SER A 79 -5.41 22.26 -8.89
C SER A 79 -4.51 23.21 -9.67
N ILE A 80 -4.68 23.17 -10.99
CA ILE A 80 -4.07 24.10 -11.93
C ILE A 80 -5.20 24.98 -12.47
N GLY A 81 -5.06 26.30 -12.37
CA GLY A 81 -6.08 27.27 -12.73
C GLY A 81 -5.60 28.33 -13.71
N PHE A 82 -6.56 28.95 -14.40
CA PHE A 82 -6.33 30.16 -15.18
C PHE A 82 -7.56 31.06 -15.13
N TYR A 83 -7.40 32.29 -14.66
CA TYR A 83 -8.49 33.25 -14.41
C TYR A 83 -9.65 32.65 -13.61
N GLY A 84 -9.35 31.97 -12.50
CA GLY A 84 -10.34 31.35 -11.62
C GLY A 84 -11.04 30.11 -12.16
N GLN A 85 -10.68 29.64 -13.36
CA GLN A 85 -11.19 28.38 -13.92
C GLN A 85 -10.19 27.26 -13.70
N THR A 86 -10.64 26.17 -13.08
CA THR A 86 -9.83 24.94 -12.96
C THR A 86 -9.62 24.31 -14.33
N LYS A 87 -8.35 24.08 -14.68
CA LYS A 87 -7.92 23.47 -15.94
C LYS A 87 -7.38 22.05 -15.76
N ALA A 88 -6.84 21.74 -14.59
CA ALA A 88 -6.44 20.40 -14.23
C ALA A 88 -6.50 20.15 -12.72
N THR A 89 -6.58 18.89 -12.35
CA THR A 89 -6.43 18.42 -10.96
C THR A 89 -5.15 17.59 -10.86
N ILE A 90 -4.32 17.87 -9.87
CA ILE A 90 -3.11 17.13 -9.55
C ILE A 90 -3.43 16.12 -8.46
N VAL A 91 -3.19 14.84 -8.74
CA VAL A 91 -3.33 13.74 -7.78
C VAL A 91 -1.95 13.42 -7.21
N TYR A 92 -1.86 13.36 -5.88
CA TYR A 92 -0.61 13.02 -5.22
C TYR A 92 -0.38 11.51 -5.12
N ALA A 93 0.89 11.13 -5.20
CA ALA A 93 1.36 9.80 -4.84
C ALA A 93 1.22 9.57 -3.33
N ALA A 94 1.11 8.31 -2.93
CA ALA A 94 1.16 7.97 -1.52
C ALA A 94 2.60 8.09 -1.00
N PRO A 95 2.81 8.63 0.22
CA PRO A 95 1.79 9.20 1.08
C PRO A 95 1.49 10.68 0.70
N LYS A 96 0.21 11.07 0.69
CA LYS A 96 -0.29 12.28 0.01
C LYS A 96 0.27 13.58 0.57
N GLU A 97 0.60 13.61 1.85
CA GLU A 97 1.17 14.78 2.52
C GLU A 97 2.56 15.17 2.00
N LYS A 98 3.25 14.27 1.29
CA LYS A 98 4.49 14.61 0.56
C LYS A 98 4.24 15.47 -0.68
N ARG A 99 2.98 15.55 -1.14
CA ARG A 99 2.53 16.30 -2.31
C ARG A 99 3.37 16.03 -3.57
N TRP A 100 3.86 14.81 -3.69
CA TRP A 100 4.53 14.34 -4.90
C TRP A 100 3.49 14.04 -5.97
N VAL A 101 3.73 14.46 -7.20
CA VAL A 101 2.77 14.28 -8.29
C VAL A 101 2.77 12.85 -8.79
N LYS A 102 1.60 12.21 -8.78
CA LYS A 102 1.33 10.93 -9.44
C LYS A 102 0.66 11.13 -10.78
N GLU A 103 -0.39 11.96 -10.81
CA GLU A 103 -1.16 12.23 -12.03
C GLU A 103 -1.52 13.72 -12.15
N VAL A 104 -1.63 14.20 -13.38
CA VAL A 104 -2.28 15.49 -13.70
C VAL A 104 -3.45 15.23 -14.64
N LYS A 105 -4.66 15.42 -14.14
CA LYS A 105 -5.93 15.21 -14.85
C LYS A 105 -6.39 16.50 -15.50
N TRP A 106 -6.23 16.62 -16.82
CA TRP A 106 -6.62 17.79 -17.60
C TRP A 106 -8.10 17.77 -17.94
N LEU A 107 -8.77 18.90 -17.72
CA LEU A 107 -10.22 19.03 -17.79
C LEU A 107 -10.65 19.76 -19.07
N ASP A 108 -11.80 19.34 -19.62
CA ASP A 108 -12.52 20.14 -20.60
C ASP A 108 -13.28 21.31 -19.94
N PRO A 109 -13.89 22.24 -20.72
CA PRO A 109 -14.64 23.37 -20.14
C PRO A 109 -15.83 22.98 -19.25
N ALA A 110 -16.33 21.74 -19.34
CA ALA A 110 -17.38 21.22 -18.47
C ALA A 110 -16.83 20.55 -17.20
N GLY A 111 -15.51 20.60 -16.97
CA GLY A 111 -14.85 20.02 -15.81
C GLY A 111 -14.62 18.51 -15.89
N ARG A 112 -14.78 17.89 -17.07
CA ARG A 112 -14.59 16.44 -17.25
C ARG A 112 -13.14 16.14 -17.60
N THR A 113 -12.56 15.11 -16.98
CA THR A 113 -11.20 14.65 -17.29
C THR A 113 -11.13 14.10 -18.72
N ARG A 114 -10.21 14.63 -19.53
CA ARG A 114 -9.95 14.19 -20.91
C ARG A 114 -8.57 13.60 -21.11
N LEU A 115 -7.58 14.12 -20.41
CA LEU A 115 -6.21 13.60 -20.44
C LEU A 115 -5.71 13.38 -19.02
N ILE A 116 -4.89 12.34 -18.83
CA ILE A 116 -4.20 12.08 -17.57
C ILE A 116 -2.72 11.94 -17.89
N ASP A 117 -1.91 12.91 -17.49
CA ASP A 117 -0.45 12.76 -17.50
C ASP A 117 -0.03 11.95 -16.28
N HIS A 118 0.75 10.88 -16.48
CA HIS A 118 1.25 10.00 -15.42
C HIS A 118 2.71 10.32 -15.12
N TYR A 119 3.02 10.52 -13.84
CA TYR A 119 4.35 10.85 -13.35
C TYR A 119 4.93 9.73 -12.47
N ASP A 120 6.21 9.44 -12.69
CA ASP A 120 6.94 8.42 -11.94
C ASP A 120 7.64 8.99 -10.69
N GLN A 121 8.17 8.09 -9.86
CA GLN A 121 8.96 8.43 -8.67
C GLN A 121 10.28 9.18 -8.98
N TYR A 122 10.65 9.32 -10.25
CA TYR A 122 11.84 10.04 -10.70
C TYR A 122 11.52 11.43 -11.26
N GLY A 123 10.22 11.78 -11.34
CA GLY A 123 9.73 13.08 -11.74
C GLY A 123 9.55 13.25 -13.25
N HIS A 124 9.48 12.15 -13.99
CA HIS A 124 9.24 12.13 -15.43
C HIS A 124 7.77 11.88 -15.73
N ARG A 125 7.25 12.56 -16.76
CA ARG A 125 5.98 12.19 -17.37
C ARG A 125 6.19 10.98 -18.28
N PHE A 126 5.97 9.79 -17.76
CA PHE A 126 6.30 8.54 -18.47
C PHE A 126 5.15 8.02 -19.34
N ALA A 127 3.91 8.44 -19.08
CA ALA A 127 2.76 8.07 -19.88
C ALA A 127 1.67 9.16 -19.90
N GLN A 128 0.75 9.06 -20.85
CA GLN A 128 -0.47 9.85 -20.91
C GLN A 128 -1.66 8.94 -21.25
N SER A 129 -2.79 9.14 -20.59
CA SER A 129 -4.06 8.49 -20.95
C SER A 129 -5.03 9.46 -21.58
N VAL A 130 -5.78 8.99 -22.57
CA VAL A 130 -6.96 9.67 -23.12
C VAL A 130 -8.21 9.03 -22.50
N CYS A 131 -9.17 9.86 -22.07
CA CYS A 131 -10.41 9.42 -21.44
C CYS A 131 -11.64 9.65 -22.32
N ASP A 132 -12.62 8.74 -22.21
CA ASP A 132 -13.94 8.88 -22.83
C ASP A 132 -14.84 9.90 -22.11
N GLU A 133 -16.12 9.98 -22.52
CA GLU A 133 -17.12 10.86 -21.88
C GLU A 133 -17.46 10.47 -20.44
N ALA A 134 -17.30 9.19 -20.07
CA ALA A 134 -17.44 8.70 -18.70
C ALA A 134 -16.17 8.92 -17.86
N GLN A 135 -15.15 9.61 -18.40
CA GLN A 135 -13.84 9.86 -17.79
C GLN A 135 -13.02 8.59 -17.55
N LYS A 136 -13.37 7.48 -18.22
CA LYS A 136 -12.61 6.23 -18.17
C LYS A 136 -11.46 6.28 -19.20
N PRO A 137 -10.22 5.90 -18.82
CA PRO A 137 -9.14 5.76 -19.79
C PRO A 137 -9.49 4.75 -20.89
N ILE A 138 -9.32 5.16 -22.15
CA ILE A 138 -9.53 4.32 -23.34
C ILE A 138 -8.23 3.99 -24.07
N VAL A 139 -7.22 4.85 -23.95
CA VAL A 139 -5.87 4.63 -24.49
C VAL A 139 -4.85 5.14 -23.48
N LYS A 140 -3.73 4.43 -23.32
CA LYS A 140 -2.53 4.91 -22.61
C LYS A 140 -1.31 4.82 -23.51
N THR A 141 -0.63 5.93 -23.70
CA THR A 141 0.61 6.06 -24.46
C THR A 141 1.79 6.20 -23.51
N TYR A 142 2.84 5.41 -23.70
CA TYR A 142 4.08 5.43 -22.93
C TYR A 142 5.20 6.04 -23.75
N PHE A 143 6.04 6.84 -23.09
CA PHE A 143 7.05 7.65 -23.76
C PHE A 143 8.47 7.28 -23.35
N ASP A 144 9.43 7.51 -24.27
CA ASP A 144 10.86 7.52 -23.93
C ASP A 144 11.25 8.83 -23.19
N ALA A 145 12.52 8.91 -22.78
CA ALA A 145 13.07 10.10 -22.13
C ALA A 145 12.98 11.39 -22.97
N LYS A 146 12.87 11.27 -24.30
CA LYS A 146 12.73 12.38 -25.25
C LYS A 146 11.26 12.72 -25.55
N GLN A 147 10.31 12.07 -24.87
CA GLN A 147 8.87 12.21 -25.06
C GLN A 147 8.36 11.70 -26.43
N HIS A 148 9.07 10.77 -27.07
CA HIS A 148 8.55 10.04 -28.22
C HIS A 148 7.68 8.88 -27.78
N GLU A 149 6.62 8.60 -28.53
CA GLU A 149 5.75 7.44 -28.30
C GLU A 149 6.50 6.13 -28.56
N VAL A 150 6.51 5.26 -27.55
CA VAL A 150 7.12 3.91 -27.64
C VAL A 150 6.08 2.82 -27.60
N LEU A 151 5.06 2.95 -26.75
CA LEU A 151 4.03 1.94 -26.58
C LEU A 151 2.66 2.58 -26.48
N VAL A 152 1.66 1.96 -27.09
CA VAL A 152 0.25 2.33 -26.95
C VAL A 152 -0.53 1.11 -26.47
N GLN A 153 -1.30 1.27 -25.41
CA GLN A 153 -2.27 0.28 -24.94
C GLN A 153 -3.68 0.83 -25.17
N ASN A 154 -4.50 0.08 -25.89
CA ASN A 154 -5.90 0.40 -26.11
C ASN A 154 -6.76 -0.42 -25.15
N PHE A 155 -7.47 0.25 -24.22
CA PHE A 155 -8.33 -0.42 -23.23
C PHE A 155 -9.72 -0.79 -23.77
N VAL A 156 -10.05 -0.41 -25.00
CA VAL A 156 -11.30 -0.78 -25.67
C VAL A 156 -11.13 -2.09 -26.44
N THR A 157 -9.97 -2.29 -27.09
CA THR A 157 -9.68 -3.50 -27.88
C THR A 157 -8.70 -4.46 -27.20
N ASP A 158 -8.13 -4.06 -26.06
CA ASP A 158 -7.01 -4.70 -25.34
C ASP A 158 -5.68 -4.76 -26.12
N ASP A 159 -5.65 -4.35 -27.39
CA ASP A 159 -4.43 -4.41 -28.20
C ASP A 159 -3.33 -3.50 -27.63
N LEU A 160 -2.08 -3.96 -27.76
CA LEU A 160 -0.87 -3.18 -27.49
C LEU A 160 -0.05 -3.03 -28.76
N ILE A 161 0.49 -1.84 -28.98
CA ILE A 161 1.37 -1.52 -30.10
C ILE A 161 2.71 -1.09 -29.51
N LEU A 162 3.80 -1.74 -29.95
CA LEU A 162 5.17 -1.42 -29.59
C LEU A 162 5.93 -0.90 -30.81
N ASN A 163 6.42 0.33 -30.73
CA ASN A 163 7.29 0.95 -31.73
C ASN A 163 8.75 0.66 -31.35
N GLN A 164 9.37 -0.30 -32.03
CA GLN A 164 10.75 -0.71 -31.77
C GLN A 164 11.66 -0.42 -32.97
N GLY A 165 12.24 0.79 -33.00
CA GLY A 165 13.01 1.25 -34.15
C GLY A 165 12.08 1.46 -35.34
N GLU A 166 12.36 0.78 -36.47
CA GLU A 166 11.51 0.81 -37.67
C GLU A 166 10.39 -0.24 -37.65
N GLN A 167 10.38 -1.13 -36.66
CA GLN A 167 9.37 -2.19 -36.54
C GLN A 167 8.21 -1.75 -35.65
N ILE A 168 7.00 -2.03 -36.10
CA ILE A 168 5.77 -1.90 -35.30
C ILE A 168 5.30 -3.32 -34.98
N LEU A 169 5.24 -3.66 -33.70
CA LEU A 169 4.74 -4.94 -33.22
C LEU A 169 3.38 -4.74 -32.56
N THR A 170 2.40 -5.56 -32.93
CA THR A 170 1.05 -5.54 -32.34
C THR A 170 0.81 -6.82 -31.55
N PHE A 171 0.26 -6.68 -30.36
CA PHE A 171 -0.14 -7.75 -29.46
C PHE A 171 -1.64 -7.65 -29.18
N LYS A 172 -2.34 -8.79 -29.12
CA LYS A 172 -3.80 -8.80 -28.91
C LYS A 172 -4.22 -8.36 -27.52
N ASN A 173 -3.35 -8.54 -26.53
CA ASN A 173 -3.60 -8.24 -25.13
C ASN A 173 -2.29 -8.23 -24.33
N LEU A 174 -2.40 -7.84 -23.06
CA LEU A 174 -1.27 -7.75 -22.14
C LEU A 174 -0.57 -9.12 -21.92
N THR A 175 -1.29 -10.24 -22.06
CA THR A 175 -0.71 -11.59 -21.94
C THR A 175 0.33 -11.82 -23.04
N GLU A 176 -0.01 -11.56 -24.31
CA GLU A 176 0.92 -11.74 -25.44
C GLU A 176 2.13 -10.80 -25.35
N PHE A 177 1.89 -9.53 -24.98
CA PHE A 177 2.96 -8.57 -24.76
C PHE A 177 3.91 -9.01 -23.63
N THR A 178 3.36 -9.55 -22.53
CA THR A 178 4.14 -10.05 -21.41
C THR A 178 4.96 -11.29 -21.82
N LEU A 179 4.40 -12.22 -22.58
CA LEU A 179 5.14 -13.38 -23.09
C LEU A 179 6.31 -12.96 -23.98
N TYR A 180 6.11 -11.97 -24.85
CA TYR A 180 7.18 -11.39 -25.66
C TYR A 180 8.29 -10.76 -24.80
N TYR A 181 7.92 -9.99 -23.78
CA TYR A 181 8.84 -9.45 -22.79
C TYR A 181 9.64 -10.54 -22.08
N LEU A 182 8.98 -11.58 -21.55
CA LEU A 182 9.64 -12.68 -20.85
C LEU A 182 10.62 -13.42 -21.75
N ALA A 183 10.26 -13.64 -23.02
CA ALA A 183 11.15 -14.24 -24.03
C ALA A 183 12.41 -13.39 -24.29
N LYS A 184 12.28 -12.06 -24.33
CA LYS A 184 13.43 -11.15 -24.46
C LYS A 184 14.32 -11.17 -23.20
N ARG A 185 13.71 -11.26 -22.02
CA ARG A 185 14.42 -11.23 -20.74
C ARG A 185 15.07 -12.54 -20.33
N LYS A 186 14.58 -13.67 -20.86
CA LYS A 186 15.13 -15.01 -20.61
C LYS A 186 15.22 -15.35 -19.12
N PHE A 187 14.24 -14.91 -18.33
CA PHE A 187 14.13 -15.32 -16.93
C PHE A 187 13.91 -16.84 -16.82
N SER A 188 14.40 -17.46 -15.75
CA SER A 188 14.03 -18.86 -15.45
C SER A 188 12.56 -18.92 -15.03
N ILE A 189 11.79 -19.77 -15.71
CA ILE A 189 10.33 -19.96 -15.53
C ILE A 189 9.98 -21.26 -14.80
N GLU A 190 10.96 -21.91 -14.16
CA GLU A 190 10.79 -23.18 -13.40
C GLU A 190 9.80 -23.04 -12.24
N GLN A 191 9.77 -21.85 -11.63
CA GLN A 191 8.79 -21.46 -10.62
C GLN A 191 8.50 -19.97 -10.77
N ILE A 192 7.22 -19.65 -10.85
CA ILE A 192 6.69 -18.30 -10.91
C ILE A 192 5.71 -18.12 -9.74
N PHE A 193 5.89 -17.04 -9.00
CA PHE A 193 4.90 -16.60 -8.02
C PHE A 193 4.02 -15.53 -8.65
N ILE A 194 2.71 -15.75 -8.61
CA ILE A 194 1.70 -14.81 -9.09
C ILE A 194 0.81 -14.38 -7.94
N ASN A 195 0.14 -13.23 -8.05
CA ASN A 195 -0.77 -12.74 -7.01
C ASN A 195 -2.18 -12.40 -7.51
N SER A 196 -2.54 -12.82 -8.73
CA SER A 196 -3.83 -12.51 -9.34
C SER A 196 -4.23 -13.60 -10.33
N LEU A 197 -5.55 -13.87 -10.40
CA LEU A 197 -6.16 -14.80 -11.36
C LEU A 197 -6.40 -14.18 -12.75
N SER A 198 -5.92 -12.96 -12.96
CA SER A 198 -6.02 -12.19 -14.20
C SER A 198 -4.80 -12.46 -15.10
N TYR A 199 -4.20 -11.43 -15.70
CA TYR A 199 -3.06 -11.51 -16.60
C TYR A 199 -1.90 -12.39 -16.10
N PRO A 200 -1.48 -12.36 -14.81
CA PRO A 200 -0.44 -13.28 -14.34
C PRO A 200 -0.79 -14.75 -14.56
N LEU A 201 -2.02 -15.17 -14.24
CA LEU A 201 -2.49 -16.53 -14.51
C LEU A 201 -2.56 -16.83 -16.01
N PHE A 202 -3.07 -15.89 -16.81
CA PHE A 202 -3.17 -16.07 -18.26
C PHE A 202 -1.80 -16.26 -18.92
N VAL A 203 -0.76 -15.62 -18.41
CA VAL A 203 0.63 -15.88 -18.82
C VAL A 203 1.02 -17.32 -18.48
N LEU A 204 0.75 -17.81 -17.26
CA LEU A 204 1.07 -19.19 -16.88
C LEU A 204 0.38 -20.22 -17.80
N LEU A 205 -0.87 -19.99 -18.18
CA LEU A 205 -1.63 -20.86 -19.09
C LEU A 205 -0.99 -21.00 -20.48
N LYS A 206 -0.12 -20.07 -20.88
CA LYS A 206 0.57 -20.06 -22.18
C LYS A 206 2.03 -20.53 -22.11
N LEU A 207 2.57 -20.74 -20.91
CA LEU A 207 3.92 -21.27 -20.71
C LEU A 207 3.94 -22.81 -20.78
N PRO A 208 5.12 -23.45 -20.88
CA PRO A 208 5.23 -24.89 -20.67
C PRO A 208 4.58 -25.30 -19.34
N GLN A 209 3.84 -26.41 -19.34
CA GLN A 209 3.10 -26.86 -18.16
C GLN A 209 3.98 -27.62 -17.15
N THR A 210 5.30 -27.61 -17.36
CA THR A 210 6.33 -28.04 -16.41
C THR A 210 6.72 -26.86 -15.51
N GLY A 211 6.40 -26.94 -14.22
CA GLY A 211 6.70 -25.88 -13.25
C GLY A 211 6.15 -26.18 -11.85
N ASN A 212 6.58 -25.37 -10.87
CA ASN A 212 6.20 -25.48 -9.45
C ASN A 212 5.68 -24.15 -8.90
N ASP A 213 4.75 -23.53 -9.61
CA ASP A 213 4.25 -22.18 -9.37
C ASP A 213 3.32 -22.09 -8.16
N VAL A 214 3.22 -20.88 -7.61
CA VAL A 214 2.40 -20.55 -6.45
C VAL A 214 1.56 -19.31 -6.73
N LEU A 215 0.27 -19.38 -6.43
CA LEU A 215 -0.62 -18.23 -6.39
C LEU A 215 -0.72 -17.69 -4.97
N PHE A 216 -0.44 -16.42 -4.77
CA PHE A 216 -0.75 -15.68 -3.54
C PHE A 216 -2.09 -14.96 -3.72
N TRP A 217 -3.15 -15.52 -3.15
CA TRP A 217 -4.50 -14.97 -3.25
C TRP A 217 -4.74 -13.89 -2.20
N GLN A 218 -5.06 -12.67 -2.66
CA GLN A 218 -5.12 -11.45 -1.85
C GLN A 218 -6.49 -10.76 -1.83
N GLU A 219 -7.50 -11.37 -2.46
CA GLU A 219 -8.85 -10.84 -2.61
C GLU A 219 -9.86 -11.65 -1.77
N ASP A 220 -11.05 -11.10 -1.55
CA ASP A 220 -12.12 -11.81 -0.85
C ASP A 220 -12.90 -12.74 -1.78
N PHE A 221 -13.49 -13.81 -1.22
CA PHE A 221 -14.42 -14.67 -1.95
C PHE A 221 -15.84 -14.08 -1.90
N GLN A 222 -16.48 -13.98 -3.06
CA GLN A 222 -17.86 -13.48 -3.19
C GLN A 222 -18.88 -14.63 -3.11
N GLY A 223 -18.79 -15.45 -2.06
CA GLY A 223 -19.71 -16.58 -1.82
C GLY A 223 -19.42 -17.87 -2.59
N ASN A 224 -18.53 -17.85 -3.59
CA ASN A 224 -18.08 -19.03 -4.34
C ASN A 224 -16.59 -18.94 -4.72
N ILE A 225 -16.00 -20.08 -5.11
CA ILE A 225 -14.66 -20.12 -5.70
C ILE A 225 -14.72 -19.48 -7.11
N PRO A 226 -13.80 -18.56 -7.48
CA PRO A 226 -13.76 -18.00 -8.83
C PRO A 226 -13.47 -19.09 -9.88
N GLY A 227 -14.09 -19.00 -11.06
CA GLY A 227 -13.93 -20.05 -12.11
C GLY A 227 -12.49 -20.31 -12.52
N ASN A 228 -11.65 -19.27 -12.63
CA ASN A 228 -10.21 -19.44 -12.89
C ASN A 228 -9.48 -20.19 -11.77
N MET A 229 -9.97 -20.08 -10.53
CA MET A 229 -9.44 -20.85 -9.41
C MET A 229 -9.95 -22.30 -9.44
N GLU A 230 -11.20 -22.55 -9.82
CA GLU A 230 -11.70 -23.92 -10.01
C GLU A 230 -10.87 -24.70 -11.05
N MET A 231 -10.43 -24.04 -12.12
CA MET A 231 -9.49 -24.61 -13.11
C MET A 231 -8.15 -25.03 -12.48
N ILE A 232 -7.68 -24.33 -11.44
CA ILE A 232 -6.47 -24.72 -10.72
C ILE A 232 -6.78 -25.96 -9.88
N LEU A 233 -7.86 -25.92 -9.11
CA LEU A 233 -8.25 -26.99 -8.17
C LEU A 233 -8.54 -28.32 -8.88
N ASN A 234 -9.10 -28.27 -10.10
CA ASN A 234 -9.37 -29.46 -10.90
C ASN A 234 -8.15 -29.97 -11.70
N GLY A 235 -6.98 -29.33 -11.56
CA GLY A 235 -5.73 -29.74 -12.20
C GLY A 235 -5.56 -29.26 -13.65
N SER A 236 -6.42 -28.37 -14.17
CA SER A 236 -6.29 -27.82 -15.52
C SER A 236 -5.12 -26.83 -15.67
N VAL A 237 -4.46 -26.45 -14.57
CA VAL A 237 -3.23 -25.62 -14.56
C VAL A 237 -2.09 -26.38 -13.88
N PRO A 238 -1.51 -27.43 -14.51
CA PRO A 238 -0.62 -28.37 -13.83
C PRO A 238 0.62 -27.77 -13.19
N ARG A 239 1.15 -26.65 -13.73
CA ARG A 239 2.32 -25.98 -13.18
C ARG A 239 2.05 -25.27 -11.84
N LEU A 240 0.80 -24.95 -11.51
CA LEU A 240 0.43 -24.28 -10.27
C LEU A 240 0.14 -25.32 -9.20
N LYS A 241 0.96 -25.36 -8.16
CA LYS A 241 0.97 -26.43 -7.14
C LYS A 241 0.32 -26.02 -5.83
N LYS A 242 0.21 -24.71 -5.57
CA LYS A 242 -0.20 -24.17 -4.28
C LYS A 242 -0.89 -22.82 -4.43
N ILE A 243 -1.93 -22.63 -3.61
CA ILE A 243 -2.62 -21.35 -3.42
C ILE A 243 -2.39 -20.92 -1.98
N VAL A 244 -1.56 -19.90 -1.80
CA VAL A 244 -1.30 -19.29 -0.50
C VAL A 244 -2.30 -18.16 -0.28
N VAL A 245 -2.99 -18.17 0.85
CA VAL A 245 -3.92 -17.11 1.26
C VAL A 245 -3.35 -16.41 2.49
N GLN A 246 -3.10 -15.11 2.39
CA GLN A 246 -2.44 -14.36 3.48
C GLN A 246 -3.38 -13.97 4.62
N ASP A 247 -4.68 -13.79 4.34
CA ASP A 247 -5.70 -13.51 5.36
C ASP A 247 -6.33 -14.82 5.85
N ALA A 248 -6.30 -15.07 7.15
CA ALA A 248 -6.77 -16.33 7.72
C ALA A 248 -8.29 -16.48 7.65
N LYS A 249 -9.07 -15.39 7.70
CA LYS A 249 -10.53 -15.47 7.51
C LYS A 249 -10.85 -15.86 6.08
N VAL A 250 -10.20 -15.22 5.12
CA VAL A 250 -10.31 -15.55 3.69
C VAL A 250 -9.87 -16.99 3.43
N TYR A 251 -8.81 -17.45 4.10
CA TYR A 251 -8.37 -18.84 4.02
C TYR A 251 -9.44 -19.81 4.56
N GLN A 252 -10.04 -19.54 5.72
CA GLN A 252 -11.12 -20.38 6.25
C GLN A 252 -12.31 -20.44 5.27
N THR A 253 -12.68 -19.30 4.67
CA THR A 253 -13.70 -19.26 3.62
C THR A 253 -13.28 -20.11 2.41
N ALA A 254 -12.03 -20.03 1.96
CA ALA A 254 -11.52 -20.84 0.85
C ALA A 254 -11.63 -22.35 1.13
N ILE A 255 -11.24 -22.77 2.33
CA ILE A 255 -11.30 -24.18 2.77
C ILE A 255 -12.74 -24.67 2.81
N GLN A 256 -13.68 -23.86 3.32
CA GLN A 256 -15.10 -24.20 3.34
C GLN A 256 -15.67 -24.33 1.93
N LEU A 257 -15.42 -23.36 1.06
CA LEU A 257 -15.95 -23.34 -0.31
C LEU A 257 -15.34 -24.41 -1.22
N SER A 258 -14.11 -24.83 -0.94
CA SER A 258 -13.37 -25.82 -1.76
C SER A 258 -13.43 -27.24 -1.22
N ASN A 259 -14.23 -27.50 -0.18
CA ASN A 259 -14.31 -28.80 0.51
C ASN A 259 -12.94 -29.31 1.01
N ASN A 260 -12.19 -28.46 1.71
CA ASN A 260 -10.86 -28.75 2.26
C ASN A 260 -9.83 -29.16 1.20
N SER A 261 -9.79 -28.44 0.08
CA SER A 261 -8.80 -28.71 -0.96
C SER A 261 -7.37 -28.54 -0.44
N PRO A 262 -6.46 -29.51 -0.71
CA PRO A 262 -5.07 -29.47 -0.23
C PRO A 262 -4.19 -28.43 -0.96
N TYR A 263 -4.72 -27.76 -1.99
CA TYR A 263 -4.00 -26.68 -2.67
C TYR A 263 -3.82 -25.45 -1.77
N PHE A 264 -4.74 -25.22 -0.82
CA PHE A 264 -4.75 -24.02 -0.01
C PHE A 264 -3.84 -24.13 1.20
N GLU A 265 -3.08 -23.06 1.44
CA GLU A 265 -2.23 -22.89 2.61
C GLU A 265 -2.43 -21.48 3.17
N ASN A 266 -2.41 -21.34 4.50
CA ASN A 266 -2.45 -20.03 5.14
C ASN A 266 -1.04 -19.57 5.50
N LEU A 267 -0.68 -18.36 5.07
CA LEU A 267 0.63 -17.77 5.34
C LEU A 267 0.54 -16.25 5.34
N GLY A 268 0.48 -15.64 6.52
CA GLY A 268 0.41 -14.18 6.62
C GLY A 268 1.72 -13.46 6.29
N PHE A 269 1.70 -12.14 6.33
CA PHE A 269 2.86 -11.31 5.99
C PHE A 269 3.90 -11.26 7.11
N ILE A 270 5.17 -11.11 6.72
CA ILE A 270 6.24 -10.68 7.61
C ILE A 270 6.26 -9.16 7.56
N TYR A 271 6.18 -8.51 8.72
CA TYR A 271 6.30 -7.05 8.81
C TYR A 271 7.69 -6.65 9.29
N GLU A 272 8.12 -5.46 8.90
CA GLU A 272 9.37 -4.89 9.38
C GLU A 272 9.28 -4.57 10.87
N LYS A 273 10.28 -5.05 11.63
CA LYS A 273 10.47 -4.67 13.02
C LYS A 273 11.53 -3.59 13.08
N LYS A 274 11.11 -2.35 13.31
CA LYS A 274 11.98 -1.16 13.33
C LYS A 274 12.76 -1.02 14.64
N ARG A 275 12.17 -1.47 15.77
CA ARG A 275 12.80 -1.44 17.09
C ARG A 275 12.07 -2.36 18.08
N GLU A 276 12.66 -2.50 19.27
CA GLU A 276 12.03 -3.11 20.44
C GLU A 276 11.17 -2.10 21.22
N ASN A 277 10.16 -2.59 21.93
CA ASN A 277 9.42 -1.79 22.92
C ASN A 277 10.26 -1.59 24.19
N GLY A 278 10.47 -0.33 24.59
CA GLY A 278 11.25 0.02 25.78
C GLY A 278 10.47 0.01 27.10
N GLN A 279 9.14 -0.13 27.06
CA GLN A 279 8.21 0.07 28.18
C GLN A 279 8.26 1.49 28.79
N ARG A 280 8.67 2.49 28.00
CA ARG A 280 8.68 3.90 28.41
C ARG A 280 7.24 4.40 28.52
N LYS A 281 6.93 5.19 29.55
CA LYS A 281 5.61 5.79 29.78
C LYS A 281 5.35 6.97 28.86
N GLN A 282 5.54 6.75 27.57
CA GLN A 282 5.51 7.74 26.50
C GLN A 282 4.42 7.30 25.53
N ILE A 283 3.33 8.07 25.51
CA ILE A 283 2.16 7.85 24.65
C ILE A 283 2.28 8.77 23.45
N PHE A 284 2.03 8.23 22.25
CA PHE A 284 1.95 9.02 21.04
C PHE A 284 0.55 8.96 20.42
N ILE A 285 0.07 10.12 19.99
CA ILE A 285 -1.16 10.31 19.22
C ILE A 285 -0.82 11.18 18.02
N LEU A 286 -1.16 10.70 16.82
CA LEU A 286 -1.06 11.48 15.59
C LEU A 286 -2.47 11.84 15.11
N THR A 287 -2.73 13.13 14.91
CA THR A 287 -4.07 13.61 14.60
C THR A 287 -4.09 14.67 13.49
N ASN A 288 -5.19 14.70 12.73
CA ASN A 288 -5.60 15.83 11.86
C ASN A 288 -6.83 16.56 12.42
N SER A 289 -7.27 16.21 13.62
CA SER A 289 -8.47 16.71 14.27
C SER A 289 -8.19 17.19 15.69
N ASP A 290 -9.01 18.12 16.17
CA ASP A 290 -9.11 18.45 17.59
C ASP A 290 -10.05 17.52 18.37
N GLN A 291 -10.64 16.53 17.69
CA GLN A 291 -11.54 15.54 18.27
C GLN A 291 -10.75 14.28 18.61
N LEU A 292 -10.24 14.25 19.84
CA LEU A 292 -9.59 13.08 20.43
C LEU A 292 -10.53 12.45 21.47
N GLU A 293 -10.92 11.20 21.23
CA GLU A 293 -11.85 10.46 22.10
C GLU A 293 -11.26 10.28 23.50
N GLN A 294 -12.04 10.60 24.54
CA GLN A 294 -11.68 10.46 25.96
C GLN A 294 -10.34 11.09 26.41
N ILE A 295 -9.71 11.98 25.63
CA ILE A 295 -8.35 12.47 25.91
C ILE A 295 -8.20 13.14 27.29
N LYS A 296 -9.21 13.88 27.75
CA LYS A 296 -9.19 14.54 29.06
C LYS A 296 -9.19 13.53 30.21
N THR A 297 -9.99 12.48 30.09
CA THR A 297 -10.05 11.39 31.07
C THR A 297 -8.72 10.62 31.09
N LEU A 298 -8.23 10.23 29.92
CA LEU A 298 -6.98 9.48 29.75
C LEU A 298 -5.78 10.23 30.33
N SER A 299 -5.58 11.49 29.93
CA SER A 299 -4.46 12.33 30.39
C SER A 299 -4.49 12.59 31.90
N THR A 300 -5.67 12.79 32.49
CA THR A 300 -5.83 13.02 33.92
C THR A 300 -5.52 11.76 34.72
N GLN A 301 -6.00 10.60 34.27
CA GLN A 301 -5.84 9.35 35.01
C GLN A 301 -4.49 8.67 34.79
N LEU A 302 -3.85 8.90 33.65
CA LEU A 302 -2.51 8.42 33.31
C LEU A 302 -1.46 9.53 33.56
N SER A 303 -1.50 10.14 34.74
CA SER A 303 -0.61 11.26 35.09
C SER A 303 0.87 10.86 35.16
N GLU A 304 1.16 9.56 35.26
CA GLU A 304 2.53 9.02 35.19
C GLU A 304 3.04 8.82 33.75
N PHE A 305 2.22 9.06 32.72
CA PHE A 305 2.59 9.01 31.32
C PHE A 305 2.74 10.40 30.74
N GLU A 306 3.71 10.57 29.86
CA GLU A 306 3.85 11.73 28.99
C GLU A 306 3.11 11.48 27.68
N PHE A 307 2.20 12.37 27.32
CA PHE A 307 1.44 12.35 26.08
C PHE A 307 2.11 13.26 25.05
N HIS A 308 2.46 12.71 23.91
CA HIS A 308 2.90 13.43 22.74
C HIS A 308 1.78 13.45 21.71
N ILE A 309 1.17 14.61 21.50
CA ILE A 309 0.08 14.77 20.53
C ILE A 309 0.59 15.62 19.38
N ALA A 310 0.69 15.04 18.19
CA ALA A 310 1.22 15.71 17.02
C ALA A 310 0.18 15.88 15.92
N ALA A 311 0.27 17.00 15.21
CA ALA A 311 -0.51 17.28 14.00
C ALA A 311 0.42 17.78 12.89
N ILE A 312 0.17 17.32 11.65
CA ILE A 312 0.89 17.82 10.46
C ILE A 312 0.41 19.24 10.09
N THR A 313 -0.78 19.61 10.56
CA THR A 313 -1.40 20.91 10.35
C THR A 313 -1.33 21.77 11.62
N GLU A 314 -1.84 22.99 11.52
CA GLU A 314 -2.17 23.79 12.69
C GLU A 314 -3.16 23.05 13.60
N MET A 315 -3.13 23.40 14.88
CA MET A 315 -4.04 22.88 15.90
C MET A 315 -5.07 23.95 16.26
N SER A 316 -6.33 23.55 16.47
CA SER A 316 -7.34 24.47 16.96
C SER A 316 -7.10 24.84 18.42
N GLN A 317 -7.71 25.93 18.88
CA GLN A 317 -7.59 26.36 20.29
C GLN A 317 -8.02 25.24 21.26
N LYS A 318 -9.08 24.49 20.94
CA LYS A 318 -9.56 23.36 21.74
C LYS A 318 -8.48 22.31 21.98
N LEU A 319 -7.67 22.00 20.96
CA LEU A 319 -6.56 21.06 21.09
C LEU A 319 -5.38 21.70 21.83
N MET A 320 -5.08 22.97 21.54
CA MET A 320 -4.04 23.75 22.23
C MET A 320 -4.28 23.86 23.74
N ASP A 321 -5.53 23.96 24.17
CA ASP A 321 -5.91 24.02 25.59
C ASP A 321 -5.51 22.76 26.37
N LEU A 322 -5.30 21.61 25.70
CA LEU A 322 -4.77 20.40 26.36
C LEU A 322 -3.33 20.60 26.86
N GLY A 323 -2.56 21.49 26.24
CA GLY A 323 -1.18 21.80 26.62
C GLY A 323 -1.04 22.45 28.01
N HIS A 324 -2.14 22.81 28.67
CA HIS A 324 -2.13 23.27 30.06
C HIS A 324 -1.85 22.14 31.06
N GLN A 325 -2.03 20.88 30.68
CA GLN A 325 -1.71 19.73 31.53
C GLN A 325 -0.21 19.44 31.47
N ALA A 326 0.42 19.29 32.64
CA ALA A 326 1.88 19.12 32.75
C ALA A 326 2.42 17.87 32.04
N ASN A 327 1.58 16.85 31.84
CA ASN A 327 1.95 15.60 31.19
C ASN A 327 1.59 15.55 29.69
N ILE A 328 1.23 16.67 29.07
CA ILE A 328 0.95 16.77 27.63
C ILE A 328 1.97 17.67 26.94
N SER A 329 2.54 17.17 25.85
CA SER A 329 3.33 17.94 24.88
C SER A 329 2.61 17.96 23.54
N LEU A 330 2.36 19.16 23.01
CA LEU A 330 1.70 19.38 21.72
C LEU A 330 2.72 19.74 20.65
N TYR A 331 2.56 19.15 19.45
CA TYR A 331 3.43 19.37 18.30
C TYR A 331 2.59 19.83 17.08
N PRO A 332 2.19 21.11 17.03
CA PRO A 332 1.51 21.67 15.85
C PRO A 332 2.49 21.79 14.68
N ASN A 333 2.01 21.57 13.45
CA ASN A 333 2.83 21.61 12.23
C ASN A 333 4.14 20.80 12.34
N ILE A 334 4.05 19.59 12.89
CA ILE A 334 5.24 18.81 13.22
C ILE A 334 6.12 18.56 12.00
N ALA A 335 7.43 18.84 12.15
CA ALA A 335 8.39 18.56 11.09
C ALA A 335 8.66 17.05 10.95
N PRO A 336 8.92 16.52 9.74
CA PRO A 336 9.13 15.08 9.53
C PRO A 336 10.22 14.46 10.41
N LYS A 337 11.31 15.22 10.67
CA LYS A 337 12.41 14.78 11.53
C LYS A 337 11.97 14.62 12.98
N GLU A 338 11.08 15.48 13.47
CA GLU A 338 10.57 15.41 14.84
C GLU A 338 9.54 14.30 14.98
N LEU A 339 8.65 14.17 14.00
CA LEU A 339 7.71 13.04 13.92
C LEU A 339 8.45 11.69 13.95
N ALA A 340 9.54 11.56 13.20
CA ALA A 340 10.39 10.37 13.22
C ALA A 340 10.96 10.07 14.62
N LYS A 341 11.27 11.10 15.43
CA LYS A 341 11.71 10.90 16.82
C LYS A 341 10.57 10.37 17.69
N LEU A 342 9.36 10.89 17.55
CA LEU A 342 8.20 10.45 18.35
C LEU A 342 7.93 8.95 18.16
N TRP A 343 8.00 8.45 16.92
CA TRP A 343 7.90 7.01 16.62
C TRP A 343 8.96 6.14 17.33
N GLN A 344 10.15 6.69 17.56
CA GLN A 344 11.25 5.99 18.25
C GLN A 344 11.20 6.11 19.77
N GLN A 345 10.55 7.15 20.29
CA GLN A 345 10.53 7.51 21.72
C GLN A 345 9.32 6.94 22.47
N ALA A 346 8.14 6.93 21.85
CA ALA A 346 6.92 6.47 22.48
C ALA A 346 6.79 4.94 22.42
N ASP A 347 6.28 4.29 23.47
CA ASP A 347 6.07 2.83 23.47
C ASP A 347 4.59 2.42 23.44
N PHE A 348 3.70 3.42 23.49
CA PHE A 348 2.25 3.26 23.44
C PHE A 348 1.70 4.18 22.37
N TYR A 349 0.84 3.67 21.50
CA TYR A 349 0.12 4.46 20.50
C TYR A 349 -1.38 4.42 20.83
N LEU A 350 -2.01 5.59 20.92
CA LEU A 350 -3.45 5.67 21.12
C LEU A 350 -4.13 6.07 19.83
N ASP A 351 -4.89 5.14 19.24
CA ASP A 351 -5.71 5.40 18.07
C ASP A 351 -7.08 5.93 18.49
N ILE A 352 -7.10 7.23 18.83
CA ILE A 352 -8.25 7.92 19.40
C ILE A 352 -8.67 9.16 18.60
N ASN A 353 -8.13 9.32 17.38
CA ASN A 353 -8.51 10.38 16.45
C ASN A 353 -9.83 10.01 15.76
N HIS A 354 -10.79 10.94 15.69
CA HIS A 354 -12.10 10.71 15.04
C HIS A 354 -12.10 10.83 13.52
N HIS A 355 -11.06 11.41 12.94
CA HIS A 355 -11.00 11.66 11.49
C HIS A 355 -9.94 10.81 10.83
N GLN A 356 -9.94 10.83 9.50
CA GLN A 356 -9.07 10.00 8.66
C GLN A 356 -7.65 9.80 9.22
N GLU A 357 -7.23 8.55 9.27
CA GLU A 357 -5.86 8.16 9.63
C GLU A 357 -4.82 8.91 8.78
N LEU A 358 -3.75 9.34 9.42
CA LEU A 358 -2.60 9.94 8.76
C LEU A 358 -1.46 8.93 8.68
N MET A 359 -0.79 8.87 7.52
CA MET A 359 0.50 8.16 7.36
C MET A 359 0.50 6.69 7.80
N GLN A 360 -0.65 6.00 7.74
CA GLN A 360 -0.80 4.63 8.25
C GLN A 360 -0.27 4.52 9.69
N ALA A 361 -0.62 5.47 10.55
CA ALA A 361 -0.12 5.62 11.91
C ALA A 361 -0.23 4.34 12.73
N VAL A 362 -1.33 3.61 12.61
CA VAL A 362 -1.56 2.34 13.31
C VAL A 362 -0.55 1.28 12.88
N ARG A 363 -0.28 1.19 11.57
CA ARG A 363 0.77 0.31 11.03
C ARG A 363 2.17 0.76 11.45
N GLN A 364 2.46 2.06 11.43
CA GLN A 364 3.76 2.57 11.90
C GLN A 364 3.97 2.24 13.39
N ALA A 365 2.94 2.37 14.22
CA ALA A 365 2.98 1.97 15.62
C ALA A 365 3.30 0.47 15.76
N PHE A 366 2.63 -0.39 14.97
CA PHE A 366 2.88 -1.82 14.94
C PHE A 366 4.33 -2.16 14.55
N GLU A 367 4.85 -1.58 13.47
CA GLU A 367 6.22 -1.80 12.98
C GLU A 367 7.29 -1.28 13.97
N ASN A 368 6.95 -0.32 14.83
CA ASN A 368 7.80 0.18 15.92
C ASN A 368 7.59 -0.56 17.25
N GLU A 369 6.85 -1.67 17.25
CA GLU A 369 6.48 -2.46 18.43
C GLU A 369 5.80 -1.66 19.55
N MET A 370 5.06 -0.62 19.21
CA MET A 370 4.25 0.12 20.17
C MET A 370 3.01 -0.72 20.53
N LEU A 371 2.58 -0.66 21.79
CA LEU A 371 1.26 -1.20 22.16
C LEU A 371 0.20 -0.23 21.64
N THR A 372 -0.60 -0.68 20.67
CA THR A 372 -1.70 0.11 20.12
C THR A 372 -2.99 -0.20 20.86
N VAL A 373 -3.69 0.85 21.27
CA VAL A 373 -4.98 0.78 21.96
C VAL A 373 -5.89 1.88 21.40
N GLY A 374 -7.19 1.63 21.25
CA GLY A 374 -8.12 2.61 20.71
C GLY A 374 -9.58 2.34 21.07
N PHE A 375 -10.49 3.17 20.58
CA PHE A 375 -11.93 3.00 20.80
C PHE A 375 -12.65 2.53 19.55
N GLU A 376 -13.77 1.82 19.70
CA GLU A 376 -14.54 1.26 18.58
C GLU A 376 -14.94 2.31 17.53
N ASN A 377 -15.17 3.54 17.96
CA ASN A 377 -15.57 4.69 17.15
C ASN A 377 -14.39 5.47 16.53
N THR A 378 -13.14 5.10 16.83
CA THR A 378 -11.93 5.80 16.36
C THR A 378 -10.90 4.87 15.70
N VAL A 379 -10.89 3.58 16.00
CA VAL A 379 -9.89 2.65 15.45
C VAL A 379 -9.93 2.60 13.92
N HIS A 380 -8.79 2.90 13.30
CA HIS A 380 -8.65 3.01 11.86
C HIS A 380 -8.30 1.68 11.18
N ASP A 381 -7.35 0.94 11.76
CA ASP A 381 -6.89 -0.34 11.21
C ASP A 381 -6.90 -1.45 12.27
N ARG A 382 -8.01 -2.20 12.30
CA ARG A 382 -8.22 -3.32 13.23
C ARG A 382 -7.32 -4.53 12.93
N HIS A 383 -6.62 -4.55 11.79
CA HIS A 383 -5.67 -5.61 11.46
C HIS A 383 -4.47 -5.61 12.41
N PHE A 384 -4.06 -4.44 12.88
CA PHE A 384 -2.88 -4.28 13.74
C PHE A 384 -3.21 -4.02 15.21
N ILE A 385 -4.47 -4.18 15.63
CA ILE A 385 -4.92 -3.93 17.01
C ILE A 385 -5.68 -5.15 17.51
N ALA A 386 -5.13 -5.82 18.54
CA ALA A 386 -5.79 -6.98 19.15
C ALA A 386 -7.20 -6.60 19.64
N PRO A 387 -8.24 -7.44 19.43
CA PRO A 387 -9.62 -7.11 19.81
C PRO A 387 -9.77 -6.71 21.28
N GLU A 388 -9.00 -7.33 22.18
CA GLU A 388 -9.01 -6.98 23.60
C GLU A 388 -8.47 -5.56 23.90
N ASN A 389 -7.78 -4.91 22.96
CA ASN A 389 -7.25 -3.56 23.08
C ASN A 389 -8.13 -2.52 22.36
N ILE A 390 -9.34 -2.91 21.94
CA ILE A 390 -10.36 -2.02 21.39
C ILE A 390 -11.48 -1.92 22.42
N TYR A 391 -11.83 -0.69 22.78
CA TYR A 391 -12.78 -0.41 23.86
C TYR A 391 -14.00 0.36 23.35
N ALA A 392 -15.17 0.12 23.95
CA ALA A 392 -16.24 1.11 23.86
C ALA A 392 -15.81 2.40 24.60
N PRO A 393 -16.23 3.60 24.16
CA PRO A 393 -15.83 4.86 24.82
C PRO A 393 -16.12 4.90 26.33
N GLU A 394 -17.19 4.23 26.78
CA GLU A 394 -17.60 4.14 28.19
C GLU A 394 -16.67 3.25 29.03
N GLN A 395 -15.84 2.42 28.39
CA GLN A 395 -14.90 1.50 29.04
C GLN A 395 -13.50 2.10 29.25
N VAL A 396 -13.36 3.43 29.16
CA VAL A 396 -12.09 4.16 29.32
C VAL A 396 -11.32 3.78 30.60
N GLU A 397 -12.03 3.51 31.70
CA GLU A 397 -11.42 3.05 32.96
C GLU A 397 -10.66 1.73 32.81
N GLN A 398 -11.20 0.78 32.04
CA GLN A 398 -10.55 -0.50 31.78
C GLN A 398 -9.32 -0.33 30.89
N MET A 399 -9.38 0.60 29.93
CA MET A 399 -8.25 0.99 29.09
C MET A 399 -7.12 1.59 29.93
N VAL A 400 -7.44 2.52 30.85
CA VAL A 400 -6.48 3.12 31.79
C VAL A 400 -5.80 2.03 32.64
N GLN A 401 -6.57 1.13 33.25
CA GLN A 401 -6.02 0.04 34.07
C GLN A 401 -5.07 -0.86 33.28
N LYS A 402 -5.43 -1.20 32.03
CA LYS A 402 -4.57 -1.99 31.14
C LYS A 402 -3.27 -1.25 30.82
N LEU A 403 -3.33 0.02 30.46
CA LEU A 403 -2.15 0.83 30.13
C LEU A 403 -1.20 0.93 31.34
N LYS A 404 -1.73 1.22 32.54
CA LYS A 404 -0.92 1.28 33.78
C LYS A 404 -0.21 -0.04 34.06
N ARG A 405 -0.92 -1.17 33.93
CA ARG A 405 -0.33 -2.49 34.12
C ARG A 405 0.72 -2.80 33.05
N ALA A 406 0.43 -2.50 31.78
CA ALA A 406 1.39 -2.71 30.69
C ALA A 406 2.67 -1.89 30.88
N ALA A 407 2.58 -0.69 31.44
CA ALA A 407 3.75 0.12 31.76
C ALA A 407 4.54 -0.31 33.00
N SER A 408 4.00 -1.15 33.88
CA SER A 408 4.67 -1.62 35.10
C SER A 408 5.08 -3.10 35.07
N ASP A 409 4.44 -3.91 34.21
CA ASP A 409 4.66 -5.35 34.11
C ASP A 409 5.11 -5.70 32.68
N ARG A 410 6.42 -5.95 32.52
CA ARG A 410 7.03 -6.26 31.22
C ARG A 410 6.53 -7.57 30.61
N ALA A 411 6.24 -8.56 31.45
CA ALA A 411 5.69 -9.83 30.98
C ALA A 411 4.28 -9.63 30.44
N TYR A 412 3.44 -8.85 31.15
CA TYR A 412 2.11 -8.50 30.67
C TYR A 412 2.15 -7.72 29.36
N LEU A 413 3.00 -6.69 29.23
CA LEU A 413 3.16 -5.97 27.95
C LEU A 413 3.56 -6.89 26.80
N ALA A 414 4.50 -7.81 27.03
CA ALA A 414 4.90 -8.80 26.02
C ALA A 414 3.72 -9.68 25.57
N THR A 415 2.81 -10.05 26.48
CA THR A 415 1.58 -10.79 26.09
C THR A 415 0.66 -9.97 25.20
N LEU A 416 0.51 -8.67 25.46
CA LEU A 416 -0.33 -7.78 24.64
C LEU A 416 0.27 -7.54 23.25
N LEU A 417 1.58 -7.33 23.16
CA LEU A 417 2.27 -7.21 21.87
C LEU A 417 2.21 -8.51 21.07
N LYS A 418 2.28 -9.67 21.74
CA LYS A 418 2.08 -10.98 21.09
C LYS A 418 0.66 -11.13 20.56
N ALA A 419 -0.35 -10.70 21.32
CA ALA A 419 -1.74 -10.70 20.86
C ALA A 419 -1.93 -9.80 19.63
N GLN A 420 -1.30 -8.62 19.61
CA GLN A 420 -1.31 -7.71 18.47
C GLN A 420 -0.69 -8.34 17.22
N LYS A 421 0.46 -9.01 17.34
CA LYS A 421 1.10 -9.75 16.24
C LYS A 421 0.26 -10.92 15.75
N LYS A 422 -0.43 -11.61 16.66
CA LYS A 422 -1.37 -12.69 16.33
C LYS A 422 -2.57 -12.14 15.55
N GLN A 423 -3.10 -11.00 15.95
CA GLN A 423 -4.20 -10.33 15.25
C GLN A 423 -3.81 -9.89 13.83
N ALA A 424 -2.57 -9.41 13.65
CA ALA A 424 -2.03 -9.09 12.33
C ALA A 424 -1.63 -10.33 11.50
N GLU A 425 -1.88 -11.52 12.03
CA GLU A 425 -1.60 -12.83 11.42
C GLU A 425 -0.14 -12.92 10.93
N MET A 426 0.79 -12.38 11.72
CA MET A 426 2.17 -12.22 11.30
C MET A 426 2.83 -13.57 10.97
N GLY A 427 3.27 -13.71 9.72
CA GLY A 427 4.07 -14.83 9.25
C GLY A 427 5.49 -14.79 9.80
N SER A 428 6.23 -15.89 9.64
CA SER A 428 7.65 -15.99 10.00
C SER A 428 8.48 -16.55 8.86
N VAL A 429 9.78 -16.29 8.88
CA VAL A 429 10.72 -16.85 7.90
C VAL A 429 10.60 -18.38 7.81
N ALA A 430 10.54 -19.07 8.96
CA ALA A 430 10.39 -20.53 9.01
C ALA A 430 9.08 -21.02 8.38
N MET A 431 7.97 -20.29 8.57
CA MET A 431 6.69 -20.63 7.92
C MET A 431 6.79 -20.48 6.40
N TYR A 432 7.40 -19.41 5.90
CA TYR A 432 7.61 -19.22 4.46
C TYR A 432 8.47 -20.34 3.86
N GLN A 433 9.60 -20.67 4.51
CA GLN A 433 10.48 -21.76 4.09
C GLN A 433 9.75 -23.11 4.07
N THR A 434 8.92 -23.38 5.07
CA THR A 434 8.12 -24.61 5.15
C THR A 434 7.05 -24.68 4.05
N VAL A 435 6.28 -23.59 3.87
CA VAL A 435 5.15 -23.56 2.93
C VAL A 435 5.63 -23.51 1.47
N LEU A 436 6.73 -22.81 1.17
CA LEU A 436 7.20 -22.62 -0.20
C LEU A 436 8.30 -23.61 -0.64
N GLY A 437 8.79 -24.44 0.28
CA GLY A 437 9.80 -25.46 0.00
C GLY A 437 11.21 -24.88 -0.17
N GLY A 438 11.68 -24.18 0.87
CA GLY A 438 13.03 -23.60 0.96
C GLY A 438 14.11 -24.58 1.42
#